data_AF-A0A6G0YZ51-F1
#
_entry.id   AF-A0A6G0YZ51-F1
#
_cell.length_a   1.000
_cell.length_b   1.000
_cell.length_c   1.000
_cell.angle_alpha   90.00
_cell.angle_beta   90.00
_cell.angle_gamma   90.00
#
_symmetry.space_group_name_H-M   'P 1'
#
loop_
_entity.id
_entity.type
_entity.pdbx_description
1 polymer ?
#
loop_
_entity_poly.entity_id
_entity_poly.type
_entity_poly.pdbx_seq_one_letter_code
_entity_poly.pdbx_strand_id
1 'polypeptide(L)'
;DCGISCSEIFQSESKWQNETLKNICEYIQPIIGIFGLCYTINMMPLNQMLKDMYYQRYSDFFSKNITYVNYGKSNWNLENGYSFYSNQQDTILDVTPARTNGVSYNHRLRLMLHNLDDEFLGCTNLGIGNGRFVITFSNPAEYFSITPRKFITPDTYTKIQITPFVKKINSDLMWRSLEIRQCYLQNERQLSIFQQYTELNCNYECEINKTISMCGCIMFKGACNNYFILINIITIMPL
;
A
#
# COMPACT_ATOMS: atom_id res chain seq x y z
N ASP A 1 -22.25 -12.94 -1.25
CA ASP A 1 -20.88 -12.70 -0.75
C ASP A 1 -19.90 -12.83 -1.89
N CYS A 2 -19.36 -11.71 -2.39
CA CYS A 2 -18.44 -11.67 -3.53
C CYS A 2 -17.05 -11.14 -3.13
N GLY A 3 -16.76 -11.07 -1.83
CA GLY A 3 -15.46 -10.65 -1.33
C GLY A 3 -14.57 -11.86 -1.18
N ILE A 4 -13.57 -11.98 -2.04
CA ILE A 4 -12.46 -12.91 -1.83
C ILE A 4 -11.78 -12.55 -0.50
N SER A 5 -11.41 -13.55 0.28
CA SER A 5 -10.69 -13.42 1.55
C SER A 5 -9.17 -13.47 1.32
N CYS A 6 -8.40 -12.94 2.27
CA CYS A 6 -6.94 -13.00 2.18
C CYS A 6 -6.43 -14.45 2.09
N SER A 7 -7.03 -15.38 2.84
CA SER A 7 -6.65 -16.80 2.85
C SER A 7 -6.89 -17.52 1.53
N GLU A 8 -7.80 -17.02 0.69
CA GLU A 8 -8.04 -17.60 -0.64
C GLU A 8 -6.95 -17.20 -1.65
N ILE A 9 -6.23 -16.10 -1.41
CA ILE A 9 -5.20 -15.59 -2.33
C ILE A 9 -3.80 -15.93 -1.86
N PHE A 10 -3.54 -15.86 -0.55
CA PHE A 10 -2.19 -15.99 -0.02
C PHE A 10 -2.02 -17.29 0.74
N GLN A 11 -0.92 -17.99 0.47
CA GLN A 11 -0.49 -19.05 1.36
C GLN A 11 -0.20 -18.47 2.75
N SER A 12 -0.77 -19.10 3.79
CA SER A 12 -0.72 -18.61 5.17
C SER A 12 0.71 -18.33 5.65
N GLU A 13 1.63 -19.28 5.43
CA GLU A 13 3.04 -19.09 5.76
C GLU A 13 3.76 -18.31 4.65
N SER A 14 4.39 -17.20 5.03
CA SER A 14 5.20 -16.36 4.16
C SER A 14 6.53 -16.03 4.83
N LYS A 15 7.51 -15.52 4.07
CA LYS A 15 8.81 -15.11 4.65
C LYS A 15 9.12 -13.65 4.38
N TRP A 16 9.39 -12.91 5.45
CA TRP A 16 9.93 -11.56 5.40
C TRP A 16 11.37 -11.59 5.89
N GLN A 17 12.32 -11.36 5.00
CA GLN A 17 13.74 -11.58 5.27
C GLN A 17 13.99 -13.04 5.74
N ASN A 18 14.56 -13.24 6.93
CA ASN A 18 14.76 -14.54 7.56
C ASN A 18 13.62 -14.94 8.50
N GLU A 19 12.66 -14.05 8.75
CA GLU A 19 11.53 -14.31 9.64
C GLU A 19 10.40 -15.01 8.90
N THR A 20 9.82 -16.01 9.56
CA THR A 20 8.64 -16.71 9.07
C THR A 20 7.38 -16.03 9.63
N LEU A 21 6.57 -15.50 8.73
CA LEU A 21 5.24 -14.98 9.02
C LEU A 21 4.26 -16.15 8.97
N LYS A 22 3.82 -16.64 10.13
CA LYS A 22 2.92 -17.81 10.22
C LYS A 22 1.56 -17.59 9.56
N ASN A 23 1.05 -16.36 9.65
CA ASN A 23 -0.21 -15.96 9.06
C ASN A 23 -0.04 -14.60 8.35
N ILE A 24 0.20 -14.63 7.05
CA ILE A 24 0.44 -13.44 6.24
C ILE A 24 -0.74 -12.45 6.27
N CYS A 25 -1.95 -12.93 6.51
CA CYS A 25 -3.17 -12.11 6.55
C CYS A 25 -3.23 -11.18 7.77
N GLU A 26 -2.37 -11.35 8.76
CA GLU A 26 -2.19 -10.39 9.87
C GLU A 26 -1.39 -9.15 9.43
N TYR A 27 -0.64 -9.23 8.33
CA TYR A 27 0.26 -8.17 7.82
C TYR A 27 -0.23 -7.52 6.53
N ILE A 28 -1.39 -7.96 6.04
CA ILE A 28 -1.99 -7.49 4.80
C ILE A 28 -3.26 -6.70 5.11
N GLN A 29 -3.38 -5.49 4.55
CA GLN A 29 -4.59 -4.67 4.64
C GLN A 29 -5.35 -4.73 3.31
N PRO A 30 -6.64 -5.11 3.29
CA PRO A 30 -7.45 -4.99 2.09
C PRO A 30 -7.71 -3.51 1.79
N ILE A 31 -7.68 -3.13 0.52
CA ILE A 31 -8.08 -1.80 0.06
C ILE A 31 -8.95 -1.91 -1.18
N ILE A 32 -9.66 -0.82 -1.50
CA ILE A 32 -10.45 -0.74 -2.72
C ILE A 32 -9.71 0.18 -3.69
N GLY A 33 -9.11 -0.43 -4.70
CA GLY A 33 -8.38 0.28 -5.75
C GLY A 33 -9.22 0.40 -7.01
N ILE A 34 -8.58 0.90 -8.08
CA ILE A 34 -9.24 0.98 -9.39
C ILE A 34 -9.57 -0.39 -10.00
N PHE A 35 -8.93 -1.41 -9.45
CA PHE A 35 -9.00 -2.78 -9.88
C PHE A 35 -10.00 -3.61 -9.05
N GLY A 36 -10.74 -2.97 -8.14
CA GLY A 36 -11.60 -3.65 -7.18
C GLY A 36 -10.88 -3.91 -5.85
N LEU A 37 -11.12 -5.07 -5.26
CA LEU A 37 -10.49 -5.49 -4.02
C LEU A 37 -9.01 -5.81 -4.24
N CYS A 38 -8.13 -5.09 -3.55
CA CYS A 38 -6.69 -5.29 -3.58
C CYS A 38 -6.17 -5.56 -2.17
N TYR A 39 -4.99 -6.15 -2.08
CA TYR A 39 -4.32 -6.43 -0.81
C TYR A 39 -2.99 -5.70 -0.74
N THR A 40 -2.76 -4.98 0.35
CA THR A 40 -1.53 -4.21 0.57
C THR A 40 -0.71 -4.83 1.67
N ILE A 41 0.59 -5.03 1.44
CA ILE A 41 1.54 -5.37 2.50
C ILE A 41 2.48 -4.19 2.73
N ASN A 42 2.95 -4.04 3.97
CA ASN A 42 3.95 -3.04 4.36
C ASN A 42 3.54 -1.58 4.09
N MET A 43 2.23 -1.33 4.06
CA MET A 43 1.61 -0.01 3.95
C MET A 43 1.48 0.61 5.33
N MET A 44 1.50 1.94 5.47
CA MET A 44 1.11 2.58 6.72
C MET A 44 -0.29 2.06 7.15
N PRO A 45 -0.52 1.78 8.44
CA PRO A 45 -1.83 1.36 8.92
C PRO A 45 -2.92 2.36 8.50
N LEU A 46 -4.05 1.85 7.97
CA LEU A 46 -5.10 2.71 7.39
C LEU A 46 -5.70 3.67 8.40
N ASN A 47 -5.71 3.35 9.70
CA ASN A 47 -6.14 4.24 10.78
C ASN A 47 -5.21 5.45 10.98
N GLN A 48 -3.99 5.40 10.45
CA GLN A 48 -3.00 6.48 10.50
C GLN A 48 -2.85 7.21 9.17
N MET A 49 -3.34 6.60 8.09
CA MET A 49 -3.33 7.20 6.77
C MET A 49 -4.66 7.87 6.43
N LEU A 50 -5.80 7.32 6.85
CA LEU A 50 -7.13 7.91 6.66
C LEU A 50 -7.55 8.68 7.91
N LYS A 51 -8.24 9.81 7.75
CA LYS A 51 -8.88 10.48 8.89
C LYS A 51 -9.98 9.60 9.49
N ASP A 52 -10.23 9.76 10.78
CA ASP A 52 -11.13 8.91 11.59
C ASP A 52 -12.46 8.60 10.91
N MET A 53 -13.16 9.61 10.39
CA MET A 53 -14.45 9.41 9.71
C MET A 53 -14.37 8.44 8.53
N TYR A 54 -13.30 8.52 7.73
CA TYR A 54 -13.11 7.64 6.57
C TYR A 54 -12.60 6.26 6.99
N TYR A 55 -11.75 6.22 8.03
CA TYR A 55 -11.30 4.95 8.59
C TYR A 55 -12.47 4.15 9.18
N GLN A 56 -13.41 4.78 9.88
CA GLN A 56 -14.61 4.10 10.40
C GLN A 56 -15.43 3.49 9.26
N ARG A 57 -15.70 4.24 8.19
CA ARG A 57 -16.39 3.70 7.00
C ARG A 57 -15.66 2.52 6.36
N TYR A 58 -14.33 2.62 6.26
CA TYR A 58 -13.48 1.52 5.80
C TYR A 58 -13.61 0.29 6.71
N SER A 59 -13.50 0.50 8.02
CA SER A 59 -13.59 -0.55 9.03
C SER A 59 -14.96 -1.24 9.01
N ASP A 60 -16.04 -0.48 8.87
CA ASP A 60 -17.40 -1.00 8.75
C ASP A 60 -17.54 -1.87 7.50
N PHE A 61 -17.03 -1.41 6.36
CA PHE A 61 -17.08 -2.13 5.08
C PHE A 61 -16.35 -3.47 5.14
N PHE A 62 -15.18 -3.53 5.80
CA PHE A 62 -14.36 -4.74 5.90
C PHE A 62 -14.50 -5.48 7.24
N SER A 63 -15.48 -5.13 8.07
CA SER A 63 -15.65 -5.63 9.45
C SER A 63 -15.66 -7.16 9.61
N LYS A 64 -16.01 -7.92 8.56
CA LYS A 64 -15.97 -9.40 8.54
C LYS A 64 -14.68 -10.00 7.97
N ASN A 65 -13.86 -9.20 7.29
CA ASN A 65 -12.72 -9.64 6.47
C ASN A 65 -11.37 -9.04 6.91
N ILE A 66 -11.33 -8.18 7.94
CA ILE A 66 -10.08 -7.65 8.49
C ILE A 66 -9.52 -8.64 9.51
N THR A 67 -8.47 -9.35 9.11
CA THR A 67 -7.58 -10.10 10.03
C THR A 67 -6.33 -9.31 10.40
N TYR A 68 -6.14 -8.12 9.81
CA TYR A 68 -4.98 -7.27 10.04
C TYR A 68 -4.92 -6.84 11.51
N VAL A 69 -3.80 -7.15 12.16
CA VAL A 69 -3.56 -6.74 13.55
C VAL A 69 -2.89 -5.38 13.53
N ASN A 70 -3.51 -4.41 14.20
CA ASN A 70 -2.98 -3.05 14.28
C ASN A 70 -1.76 -3.02 15.22
N TYR A 71 -0.56 -3.09 14.65
CA TYR A 71 0.70 -2.95 15.38
C TYR A 71 0.99 -1.48 15.72
N GLY A 72 0.23 -0.91 16.66
CA GLY A 72 0.52 0.40 17.25
C GLY A 72 0.67 1.58 16.27
N LYS A 73 1.13 2.73 16.78
CA LYS A 73 1.40 3.90 15.95
C LYS A 73 2.70 3.67 15.15
N SER A 74 2.67 3.94 13.86
CA SER A 74 3.84 3.92 13.00
C SER A 74 4.85 4.95 13.49
N ASN A 75 6.10 4.51 13.69
CA ASN A 75 7.22 5.39 14.03
C ASN A 75 7.86 6.02 12.79
N TRP A 76 7.22 5.89 11.62
CA TRP A 76 7.69 6.38 10.33
C TRP A 76 6.75 7.45 9.75
N ASN A 77 7.32 8.49 9.14
CA ASN A 77 6.59 9.47 8.34
C ASN A 77 7.39 9.86 7.08
N LEU A 78 6.71 10.50 6.13
CA LEU A 78 7.30 10.82 4.83
C LEU A 78 8.49 11.79 4.91
N GLU A 79 8.42 12.79 5.77
CA GLU A 79 9.43 13.87 5.85
C GLU A 79 10.69 13.43 6.59
N ASN A 80 10.50 12.89 7.80
CA ASN A 80 11.59 12.57 8.71
C ASN A 80 12.00 11.09 8.64
N GLY A 81 11.23 10.25 7.97
CA GLY A 81 11.46 8.80 7.96
C GLY A 81 11.18 8.17 9.32
N TYR A 82 12.01 7.20 9.70
CA TYR A 82 11.93 6.54 11.01
C TYR A 82 12.47 7.45 12.11
N SER A 83 11.83 7.40 13.28
CA SER A 83 12.36 8.05 14.48
C SER A 83 13.80 7.63 14.76
N PHE A 84 14.67 8.60 15.06
CA PHE A 84 16.07 8.36 15.46
C PHE A 84 16.20 7.46 16.70
N TYR A 85 15.15 7.39 17.53
CA TYR A 85 15.11 6.57 18.75
C TYR A 85 14.56 5.16 18.52
N SER A 86 14.24 4.78 17.27
CA SER A 86 13.84 3.42 16.93
C SER A 86 15.07 2.53 16.79
N ASN A 87 15.14 1.46 17.59
CA ASN A 87 16.21 0.47 17.51
C ASN A 87 16.28 -0.12 16.08
N GLN A 88 17.49 -0.43 15.61
CA GLN A 88 17.77 -0.75 14.19
C GLN A 88 17.29 -2.14 13.73
N GLN A 89 16.58 -2.91 14.56
CA GLN A 89 16.04 -4.24 14.23
C GLN A 89 14.53 -4.23 13.95
N ASP A 90 14.03 -3.24 13.21
CA ASP A 90 12.61 -3.18 12.88
C ASP A 90 12.24 -4.25 11.83
N THR A 91 11.59 -5.32 12.28
CA THR A 91 10.93 -6.28 11.40
C THR A 91 9.46 -5.88 11.15
N ILE A 92 8.77 -6.54 10.21
CA ILE A 92 7.32 -6.32 10.00
C ILE A 92 6.46 -6.71 11.22
N LEU A 93 7.05 -7.44 12.17
CA LEU A 93 6.43 -7.78 13.45
C LEU A 93 6.44 -6.60 14.43
N ASP A 94 7.38 -5.65 14.27
CA ASP A 94 7.68 -4.63 15.27
C ASP A 94 7.27 -3.23 14.80
N VAL A 95 7.44 -2.93 13.50
CA VAL A 95 7.16 -1.60 12.94
C VAL A 95 6.56 -1.72 11.55
N THR A 96 5.47 -1.00 11.32
CA THR A 96 4.89 -0.80 9.99
C THR A 96 4.95 0.68 9.63
N PRO A 97 5.43 1.04 8.43
CA PRO A 97 6.10 0.18 7.47
C PRO A 97 7.46 -0.35 7.95
N ALA A 98 7.74 -1.62 7.65
CA ALA A 98 8.91 -2.38 8.02
C ALA A 98 10.14 -2.07 7.15
N ARG A 99 11.31 -2.20 7.77
CA ARG A 99 12.61 -2.02 7.14
C ARG A 99 13.15 -3.32 6.54
N THR A 100 14.07 -3.19 5.59
CA THR A 100 14.88 -4.32 5.09
C THR A 100 16.35 -4.05 5.34
N ASN A 101 17.06 -4.96 6.02
CA ASN A 101 18.43 -4.71 6.50
C ASN A 101 19.52 -4.86 5.43
N GLY A 102 19.13 -4.97 4.16
CA GLY A 102 20.05 -5.01 3.03
C GLY A 102 19.44 -5.62 1.78
N VAL A 103 20.29 -5.92 0.80
CA VAL A 103 19.90 -6.55 -0.47
C VAL A 103 20.62 -7.89 -0.58
N SER A 104 19.91 -8.99 -0.37
CA SER A 104 20.45 -10.35 -0.54
C SER A 104 19.35 -11.37 -0.83
N TYR A 105 19.72 -12.63 -1.08
CA TYR A 105 18.75 -13.74 -1.17
C TYR A 105 17.91 -13.91 0.10
N ASN A 106 18.48 -13.53 1.25
CA ASN A 106 17.88 -13.64 2.57
C ASN A 106 17.10 -12.39 2.97
N HIS A 107 17.39 -11.22 2.39
CA HIS A 107 16.70 -9.95 2.70
C HIS A 107 15.60 -9.64 1.68
N ARG A 108 14.56 -10.48 1.62
CA ARG A 108 13.44 -10.32 0.68
C ARG A 108 12.11 -10.79 1.24
N LEU A 109 11.02 -10.26 0.69
CA LEU A 109 9.68 -10.80 0.85
C LEU A 109 9.49 -11.99 -0.11
N ARG A 110 8.99 -13.11 0.41
CA ARG A 110 8.58 -14.28 -0.37
C ARG A 110 7.10 -14.53 -0.11
N LEU A 111 6.31 -14.46 -1.17
CA LEU A 111 4.88 -14.73 -1.18
C LEU A 111 4.61 -15.91 -2.11
N MET A 112 3.69 -16.79 -1.71
CA MET A 112 3.06 -17.75 -2.60
C MET A 112 1.60 -17.35 -2.75
N LEU A 113 1.15 -17.28 -4.00
CA LEU A 113 -0.20 -16.85 -4.36
C LEU A 113 -0.96 -18.06 -4.90
N HIS A 114 -2.16 -18.26 -4.40
CA HIS A 114 -3.09 -19.26 -4.90
C HIS A 114 -3.84 -18.67 -6.09
N ASN A 115 -3.78 -19.37 -7.21
CA ASN A 115 -4.70 -19.15 -8.30
C ASN A 115 -5.99 -19.92 -7.96
N LEU A 116 -7.14 -19.24 -7.93
CA LEU A 116 -8.41 -19.96 -7.83
C LEU A 116 -8.78 -20.40 -9.24
N ASP A 117 -9.00 -21.71 -9.41
CA ASP A 117 -9.27 -22.35 -10.71
C ASP A 117 -10.64 -21.97 -11.31
N ASP A 118 -11.50 -21.29 -10.54
CA ASP A 118 -12.81 -20.86 -11.02
C ASP A 118 -12.66 -19.75 -12.07
N GLU A 119 -13.23 -20.00 -13.26
CA GLU A 119 -13.41 -19.07 -14.38
C GLU A 119 -14.21 -17.82 -13.96
N PHE A 120 -13.63 -16.95 -13.13
CA PHE A 120 -14.24 -15.68 -12.78
C PHE A 120 -13.82 -14.63 -13.80
N LEU A 121 -14.84 -14.03 -14.45
CA LEU A 121 -14.80 -12.91 -15.39
C LEU A 121 -13.48 -12.13 -15.33
N GLY A 122 -12.51 -12.56 -16.13
CA GLY A 122 -11.26 -11.83 -16.27
C GLY A 122 -11.59 -10.38 -16.63
N CYS A 123 -10.87 -9.43 -16.03
CA CYS A 123 -10.95 -8.01 -16.41
C CYS A 123 -10.32 -7.80 -17.79
N THR A 124 -10.91 -8.41 -18.82
CA THR A 124 -10.53 -8.30 -20.23
C THR A 124 -10.52 -6.85 -20.66
N ASN A 125 -11.46 -6.04 -20.16
CA ASN A 125 -11.52 -4.59 -20.39
C ASN A 125 -10.31 -3.80 -19.82
N LEU A 126 -9.56 -4.37 -18.87
CA LEU A 126 -8.34 -3.76 -18.31
C LEU A 126 -7.05 -4.35 -18.91
N GLY A 127 -7.17 -5.22 -19.92
CA GLY A 127 -6.04 -5.93 -20.53
C GLY A 127 -5.45 -7.03 -19.62
N ILE A 128 -6.18 -7.42 -18.58
CA ILE A 128 -5.77 -8.44 -17.59
C ILE A 128 -6.51 -9.74 -17.93
N GLY A 129 -6.03 -10.43 -18.96
CA GLY A 129 -6.48 -11.78 -19.30
C GLY A 129 -5.65 -12.87 -18.62
N ASN A 130 -6.17 -14.09 -18.63
CA ASN A 130 -5.46 -15.34 -18.28
C ASN A 130 -5.03 -15.48 -16.81
N GLY A 131 -5.85 -15.05 -15.85
CA GLY A 131 -5.61 -15.29 -14.42
C GLY A 131 -4.33 -14.65 -13.86
N ARG A 132 -3.79 -13.61 -14.51
CA ARG A 132 -2.55 -12.96 -14.08
C ARG A 132 -2.77 -12.13 -12.82
N PHE A 133 -1.84 -12.22 -11.87
CA PHE A 133 -1.76 -11.29 -10.74
C PHE A 133 -1.13 -9.98 -11.19
N VAL A 134 -1.65 -8.86 -10.70
CA VAL A 134 -1.03 -7.55 -10.89
C VAL A 134 -0.41 -7.12 -9.58
N ILE A 135 0.90 -6.90 -9.61
CA ILE A 135 1.66 -6.33 -8.51
C ILE A 135 1.95 -4.87 -8.82
N THR A 136 1.61 -3.98 -7.91
CA THR A 136 1.93 -2.54 -7.99
C THR A 136 2.79 -2.12 -6.82
N PHE A 137 3.58 -1.07 -7.01
CA PHE A 137 4.50 -0.57 -5.99
C PHE A 137 4.22 0.90 -5.70
N SER A 138 4.17 1.24 -4.43
CA SER A 138 3.86 2.59 -3.94
C SER A 138 4.65 2.92 -2.69
N ASN A 139 4.71 4.21 -2.39
CA ASN A 139 5.17 4.69 -1.10
C ASN A 139 4.13 4.26 -0.02
N PRO A 140 4.55 3.81 1.17
CA PRO A 140 3.61 3.36 2.20
C PRO A 140 2.67 4.43 2.75
N ALA A 141 2.96 5.71 2.53
CA ALA A 141 2.07 6.82 2.86
C ALA A 141 1.04 7.12 1.75
N GLU A 142 1.10 6.42 0.62
CA GLU A 142 0.19 6.60 -0.52
C GLU A 142 -0.90 5.52 -0.49
N TYR A 143 -2.16 5.94 -0.71
CA TYR A 143 -3.31 5.02 -0.68
C TYR A 143 -3.19 3.87 -1.69
N PHE A 144 -2.87 4.21 -2.94
CA PHE A 144 -2.80 3.26 -4.04
C PHE A 144 -2.12 3.89 -5.26
N SER A 145 -1.16 3.19 -5.87
CA SER A 145 -0.60 3.59 -7.17
C SER A 145 -0.84 2.51 -8.24
N ILE A 146 -1.05 2.94 -9.48
CA ILE A 146 -1.14 2.05 -10.65
C ILE A 146 0.23 1.78 -11.30
N THR A 147 1.26 2.56 -10.94
CA THR A 147 2.57 2.53 -11.60
C THR A 147 3.68 2.83 -10.58
N PRO A 148 4.79 2.07 -10.59
CA PRO A 148 5.09 0.96 -11.49
C PRO A 148 4.28 -0.30 -11.19
N ARG A 149 4.05 -1.12 -12.22
CA ARG A 149 3.30 -2.38 -12.13
C ARG A 149 4.01 -3.53 -12.82
N LYS A 150 3.77 -4.74 -12.34
CA LYS A 150 4.25 -6.00 -12.91
C LYS A 150 3.11 -7.01 -12.98
N PHE A 151 3.00 -7.69 -14.12
CA PHE A 151 2.10 -8.83 -14.27
C PHE A 151 2.85 -10.12 -13.92
N ILE A 152 2.23 -10.95 -13.10
CA ILE A 152 2.74 -12.27 -12.70
C ILE A 152 1.83 -13.32 -13.30
N THR A 153 2.44 -14.25 -14.02
CA THR A 153 1.70 -15.40 -14.57
C THR A 153 1.59 -16.46 -13.46
N PRO A 154 0.41 -17.09 -13.27
CA PRO A 154 0.29 -18.27 -12.42
C PRO A 154 1.31 -19.35 -12.78
N ASP A 155 1.60 -20.24 -11.84
CA ASP A 155 2.55 -21.36 -12.02
C ASP A 155 3.98 -20.93 -12.40
N THR A 156 4.34 -19.68 -12.12
CA THR A 156 5.69 -19.18 -12.34
C THR A 156 6.34 -18.66 -11.05
N TYR A 157 7.65 -18.83 -10.97
CA TYR A 157 8.46 -18.15 -9.96
C TYR A 157 8.99 -16.83 -10.52
N THR A 158 8.44 -15.71 -10.08
CA THR A 158 8.88 -14.38 -10.52
C THR A 158 9.69 -13.67 -9.43
N LYS A 159 10.93 -13.30 -9.76
CA LYS A 159 11.77 -12.43 -8.91
C LYS A 159 11.63 -10.99 -9.37
N ILE A 160 11.27 -10.10 -8.45
CA ILE A 160 11.20 -8.65 -8.71
C ILE A 160 12.29 -7.97 -7.90
N GLN A 161 13.18 -7.26 -8.60
CA GLN A 161 14.15 -6.37 -7.97
C GLN A 161 13.59 -4.96 -7.96
N ILE A 162 13.60 -4.34 -6.79
CA ILE A 162 13.16 -2.96 -6.61
C ILE A 162 14.40 -2.10 -6.39
N THR A 163 14.50 -1.01 -7.15
CA THR A 163 15.46 0.06 -6.91
C THR A 163 14.69 1.35 -6.63
N PRO A 164 14.59 1.79 -5.37
CA PRO A 164 13.90 3.03 -5.04
C PRO A 164 14.67 4.26 -5.54
N PHE A 165 13.95 5.36 -5.69
CA PHE A 165 14.57 6.67 -5.83
C PHE A 165 13.87 7.65 -4.89
N VAL A 166 14.60 8.16 -3.90
CA VAL A 166 14.07 9.07 -2.88
C VAL A 166 14.61 10.46 -3.14
N LYS A 167 13.71 11.43 -3.34
CA LYS A 167 14.03 12.86 -3.35
C LYS A 167 13.62 13.44 -1.99
N LYS A 168 14.56 14.03 -1.27
CA LYS A 168 14.28 14.80 -0.06
C LYS A 168 14.51 16.29 -0.33
N ILE A 169 13.71 17.11 0.32
CA ILE A 169 13.95 18.55 0.33
C ILE A 169 15.26 18.84 1.09
N ASN A 170 16.05 19.77 0.58
CA ASN A 170 17.19 20.28 1.34
C ASN A 170 16.66 21.05 2.56
N SER A 171 17.21 20.81 3.75
CA SER A 171 16.84 21.52 4.98
C SER A 171 16.91 23.04 4.82
N ASP A 172 17.87 23.54 4.03
CA ASP A 172 18.05 24.98 3.75
C ASP A 172 16.90 25.60 2.95
N LEU A 173 16.09 24.76 2.33
CA LEU A 173 14.88 25.17 1.64
C LEU A 173 13.66 25.10 2.55
N MET A 174 13.66 24.38 3.67
CA MET A 174 12.45 24.19 4.51
C MET A 174 11.89 25.47 5.16
N TRP A 175 12.63 26.57 5.19
CA TRP A 175 12.16 27.89 5.66
C TRP A 175 11.85 28.87 4.51
N ARG A 176 12.09 28.48 3.26
CA ARG A 176 11.70 29.28 2.09
C ARG A 176 10.18 29.24 1.91
N SER A 177 9.62 30.28 1.31
CA SER A 177 8.18 30.34 1.05
C SER A 177 7.76 29.29 0.02
N LEU A 178 6.46 28.96 0.01
CA LEU A 178 5.88 27.99 -0.91
C LEU A 178 6.15 28.35 -2.38
N GLU A 179 6.13 29.63 -2.73
CA GLU A 179 6.38 30.14 -4.09
C GLU A 179 7.83 29.89 -4.55
N ILE A 180 8.78 29.74 -3.62
CA ILE A 180 10.17 29.43 -3.96
C ILE A 180 10.36 27.91 -4.07
N ARG A 181 9.77 27.14 -3.15
CA ARG A 181 9.97 25.68 -3.08
C ARG A 181 9.12 24.89 -4.05
N GLN A 182 7.97 25.45 -4.43
CA GLN A 182 6.99 24.83 -5.34
C GLN A 182 6.44 23.49 -4.82
N CYS A 183 6.59 23.19 -3.53
CA CYS A 183 6.04 22.01 -2.88
C CYS A 183 5.59 22.34 -1.44
N TYR A 184 4.55 21.65 -0.99
CA TYR A 184 4.02 21.75 0.37
C TYR A 184 4.76 20.81 1.31
N LEU A 185 5.00 21.26 2.54
CA LEU A 185 5.31 20.41 3.68
C LEU A 185 4.03 19.82 4.29
N GLN A 186 4.18 18.74 5.03
CA GLN A 186 3.11 17.99 5.70
C GLN A 186 2.23 18.87 6.59
N ASN A 187 2.82 19.85 7.27
CA ASN A 187 2.11 20.79 8.14
C ASN A 187 1.48 21.98 7.41
N GLU A 188 1.81 22.20 6.13
CA GLU A 188 1.33 23.34 5.35
C GLU A 188 0.05 23.06 4.59
N ARG A 189 -0.20 21.80 4.24
CA ARG A 189 -1.41 21.38 3.51
C ARG A 189 -2.04 20.16 4.15
N GLN A 190 -3.11 20.40 4.89
CA GLN A 190 -3.95 19.34 5.42
C GLN A 190 -4.93 18.85 4.35
N LEU A 191 -4.86 17.56 4.08
CA LEU A 191 -5.81 16.88 3.20
C LEU A 191 -7.10 16.56 3.97
N SER A 192 -8.19 16.25 3.27
CA SER A 192 -9.54 16.07 3.84
C SER A 192 -9.86 14.63 4.20
N ILE A 193 -9.36 13.67 3.42
CA ILE A 193 -9.48 12.22 3.54
C ILE A 193 -8.23 11.62 4.17
N PHE A 194 -7.06 12.05 3.72
CA PHE A 194 -5.77 11.51 4.16
C PHE A 194 -5.14 12.33 5.29
N GLN A 195 -4.44 11.66 6.19
CA GLN A 195 -3.61 12.29 7.22
C GLN A 195 -2.23 12.66 6.69
N GLN A 196 -1.69 11.90 5.73
CA GLN A 196 -0.37 12.13 5.14
C GLN A 196 -0.49 12.84 3.78
N TYR A 197 0.21 13.95 3.63
CA TYR A 197 0.35 14.68 2.38
C TYR A 197 1.36 13.98 1.48
N THR A 198 0.87 13.51 0.34
CA THR A 198 1.67 13.11 -0.82
C THR A 198 1.01 13.72 -2.05
N GLU A 199 1.77 13.87 -3.14
CA GLU A 199 1.21 14.30 -4.42
C GLU A 199 0.05 13.37 -4.84
N LEU A 200 0.25 12.06 -4.69
CA LEU A 200 -0.76 11.06 -5.05
C LEU A 200 -2.03 11.18 -4.21
N ASN A 201 -1.92 11.26 -2.88
CA ASN A 201 -3.08 11.41 -1.99
C ASN A 201 -3.83 12.71 -2.29
N CYS A 202 -3.10 13.79 -2.56
CA CYS A 202 -3.69 15.08 -2.90
C CYS A 202 -4.46 15.01 -4.24
N ASN A 203 -3.86 14.40 -5.26
CA ASN A 203 -4.51 14.20 -6.55
C ASN A 203 -5.74 13.30 -6.42
N TYR A 204 -5.68 12.25 -5.60
CA TYR A 204 -6.81 11.37 -5.34
C TYR A 204 -8.00 12.11 -4.71
N GLU A 205 -7.77 12.98 -3.74
CA GLU A 205 -8.82 13.84 -3.19
C GLU A 205 -9.35 14.85 -4.20
N CYS A 206 -8.49 15.41 -5.03
CA CYS A 206 -8.88 16.33 -6.09
C CYS A 206 -9.85 15.64 -7.08
N GLU A 207 -9.51 14.42 -7.51
CA GLU A 207 -10.37 13.60 -8.36
C GLU A 207 -11.72 13.29 -7.71
N ILE A 208 -11.72 12.90 -6.43
CA ILE A 208 -12.95 12.64 -5.66
C ILE A 208 -13.81 13.90 -5.57
N ASN A 209 -13.22 15.02 -5.16
CA ASN A 209 -13.94 16.29 -4.98
C ASN A 209 -14.53 16.80 -6.29
N LYS A 210 -13.77 16.69 -7.39
CA LYS A 210 -14.25 17.04 -8.73
C LYS A 210 -15.38 16.12 -9.19
N THR A 211 -15.28 14.82 -8.91
CA THR A 211 -16.33 13.86 -9.28
C THR A 211 -17.62 14.13 -8.51
N ILE A 212 -17.54 14.41 -7.20
CA ILE A 212 -18.71 14.78 -6.39
C ILE A 212 -19.32 16.09 -6.87
N SER A 213 -18.51 17.11 -7.16
CA SER A 213 -19.04 18.42 -7.56
C SER A 213 -19.70 18.39 -8.93
N MET A 214 -19.20 17.59 -9.86
CA MET A 214 -19.74 17.47 -11.22
C MET A 214 -20.91 16.49 -11.31
N CYS A 215 -20.82 15.34 -10.63
CA CYS A 215 -21.74 14.22 -10.83
C CYS A 215 -22.65 13.95 -9.62
N GLY A 216 -22.35 14.51 -8.45
CA GLY A 216 -23.10 14.26 -7.21
C GLY A 216 -22.86 12.88 -6.58
N CYS A 217 -21.95 12.09 -7.12
CA CYS A 217 -21.63 10.75 -6.66
C CYS A 217 -20.13 10.44 -6.81
N ILE A 218 -19.67 9.40 -6.12
CA ILE A 218 -18.32 8.85 -6.31
C ILE A 218 -18.50 7.52 -7.05
N MET A 219 -17.72 7.30 -8.10
CA MET A 219 -17.65 5.99 -8.73
C MET A 219 -16.99 5.01 -7.75
N PHE A 220 -17.79 4.19 -7.09
CA PHE A 220 -17.29 2.97 -6.47
C PHE A 220 -16.97 2.02 -7.62
N LYS A 221 -15.70 1.94 -8.02
CA LYS A 221 -15.32 1.07 -9.14
C LYS A 221 -15.75 -0.36 -8.79
N GLY A 222 -16.54 -0.96 -9.68
CA GLY A 222 -17.18 -2.25 -9.45
C GLY A 222 -16.17 -3.31 -9.06
N ALA A 223 -16.58 -4.20 -8.15
CA ALA A 223 -15.83 -5.37 -7.75
C ALA A 223 -15.49 -6.20 -9.00
N CYS A 224 -14.28 -6.01 -9.50
CA CYS A 224 -13.67 -6.89 -10.45
C CYS A 224 -13.06 -8.04 -9.65
N ASN A 225 -13.55 -9.26 -9.86
CA ASN A 225 -13.04 -10.47 -9.20
C ASN A 225 -11.69 -10.91 -9.81
N ASN A 226 -10.70 -10.01 -9.84
CA ASN A 226 -9.33 -10.32 -10.20
C ASN A 226 -8.40 -10.03 -9.00
N TYR A 227 -7.28 -10.74 -8.93
CA TYR A 227 -6.38 -10.73 -7.78
C TYR A 227 -5.31 -9.64 -7.91
N PHE A 228 -5.37 -8.64 -7.05
CA PHE A 228 -4.47 -7.48 -7.06
C PHE A 228 -3.69 -7.39 -5.77
N ILE A 229 -2.37 -7.25 -5.91
CA ILE A 229 -1.47 -7.12 -4.77
C ILE A 229 -0.73 -5.80 -4.92
N LEU A 230 -0.81 -4.99 -3.90
CA LEU A 230 0.01 -3.80 -3.72
C LEU A 230 1.12 -4.15 -2.76
N ILE A 231 2.35 -4.02 -3.23
CA ILE A 231 3.53 -4.15 -2.38
C ILE A 231 4.01 -2.74 -2.11
N ASN A 232 3.77 -2.24 -0.90
CA ASN A 232 4.30 -0.95 -0.48
C ASN A 232 5.76 -1.12 -0.06
N ILE A 233 6.60 -0.21 -0.53
CA ILE A 233 8.03 -0.34 -0.37
C ILE A 233 8.51 0.82 0.47
N ILE A 234 9.09 0.51 1.62
CA ILE A 234 10.10 1.37 2.20
C ILE A 234 11.45 0.89 1.79
N THR A 235 12.24 1.85 1.35
CA THR A 235 13.67 1.68 1.28
C THR A 235 14.37 2.51 2.31
N ILE A 236 15.33 1.84 2.94
CA ILE A 236 16.38 2.43 3.74
C ILE A 236 17.23 3.31 2.81
N MET A 237 17.31 4.60 3.13
CA MET A 237 18.48 5.38 2.72
C MET A 237 19.67 4.86 3.55
N PRO A 238 20.84 4.63 2.95
CA PRO A 238 22.05 4.66 3.75
C PRO A 238 22.11 6.02 4.46
N LEU A 239 22.46 5.99 5.75
CA LEU A 239 22.86 7.18 6.51
C LEU A 239 23.89 8.00 5.72
#